data_AF-A0A2R7S113-F1
#
_entry.id   AF-A0A2R7S113-F1
#
_cell.length_a   1.000
_cell.length_b   1.000
_cell.length_c   1.000
_cell.angle_alpha   90.00
_cell.angle_beta   90.00
_cell.angle_gamma   90.00
#
_symmetry.space_group_name_H-M   'P 1'
#
loop_
_entity.id
_entity.type
_entity.pdbx_description
1 polymer ?
#
loop_
_entity_poly.entity_id
_entity_poly.type
_entity_poly.pdbx_seq_one_letter_code
_entity_poly.pdbx_strand_id
1 'polypeptide(L)'
;MSVSTKSRVLSAASTGLARRTSRQRRTRKLLSIWWGRQYEASIPAARSIARMPSLLKNLVLWAVCVPLAALAQGGAPTPSPHGAGISPDTQLSLRFASPPTVGSAGLIRIHDADNGQVVDTLDLSIPASPNRRMTPAEATADAAQTTYQSTRIAGRDWHFRPVIVRGNVATIYPHHGVLGYGKRYRVTVDAGVLQPTAVSWTFATRAAPPPADSTRLVVAADGSGDFATVQGAVDFVPDKPAKRVTIFIRNGVYEEIVSLAGKSKLILRGEHRDKVQVGYANNSAFNPGGRARWAFSIVDGQDIQLSS
;
A
#
# COMPACT_ATOMS: atom_id res chain seq x y z
N MET A 1 52.63 -39.03 4.14
CA MET A 1 52.88 -40.25 4.94
C MET A 1 51.62 -40.59 5.74
N SER A 2 51.49 -41.82 6.23
CA SER A 2 50.29 -42.34 6.91
C SER A 2 50.40 -42.25 8.45
N VAL A 3 49.48 -42.91 9.17
CA VAL A 3 49.41 -43.16 10.63
C VAL A 3 48.82 -42.01 11.49
N SER A 4 47.90 -42.23 12.44
CA SER A 4 46.90 -43.32 12.62
C SER A 4 45.83 -42.96 13.67
N THR A 5 44.57 -43.28 13.35
CA THR A 5 43.52 -43.89 14.21
C THR A 5 43.54 -43.71 15.74
N LYS A 6 42.42 -43.23 16.29
CA LYS A 6 41.74 -43.92 17.41
C LYS A 6 40.23 -43.68 17.38
N SER A 7 39.46 -44.68 17.81
CA SER A 7 38.00 -44.74 17.71
C SER A 7 37.39 -45.08 19.07
N ARG A 8 36.19 -44.57 19.35
CA ARG A 8 35.19 -45.33 20.11
C ARG A 8 33.76 -44.89 19.82
N VAL A 9 32.95 -45.85 19.39
CA VAL A 9 31.48 -45.78 19.44
C VAL A 9 31.03 -46.19 20.84
N LEU A 10 29.94 -45.59 21.33
CA LEU A 10 29.01 -46.28 22.22
C LEU A 10 27.60 -45.73 22.01
N SER A 11 26.62 -46.64 21.93
CA SER A 11 25.20 -46.33 21.78
C SER A 11 24.46 -46.75 23.05
N ALA A 12 23.48 -45.96 23.47
CA ALA A 12 22.46 -46.39 24.42
C ALA A 12 21.16 -45.60 24.15
N ALA A 13 20.12 -46.30 23.71
CA ALA A 13 18.75 -45.80 23.75
C ALA A 13 18.03 -46.34 25.00
N SER A 14 17.02 -45.65 25.50
CA SER A 14 16.03 -46.25 26.39
C SER A 14 14.65 -45.61 26.19
N THR A 15 13.60 -46.41 26.43
CA THR A 15 12.22 -46.12 26.02
C THR A 15 11.27 -46.43 27.18
N GLY A 16 10.26 -45.60 27.40
CA GLY A 16 9.24 -45.77 28.45
C GLY A 16 8.43 -44.49 28.64
N LEU A 17 7.17 -44.29 28.23
CA LEU A 17 6.00 -45.17 28.00
C LEU A 17 5.29 -45.63 29.30
N ALA A 18 4.22 -44.92 29.73
CA ALA A 18 2.94 -45.55 30.14
C ALA A 18 1.79 -44.58 30.55
N ARG A 19 0.73 -44.56 29.72
CA ARG A 19 -0.71 -44.80 30.07
C ARG A 19 -1.54 -43.88 30.99
N ARG A 20 -2.77 -43.62 30.47
CA ARG A 20 -4.08 -43.41 31.15
C ARG A 20 -4.25 -42.07 31.90
N THR A 21 -5.46 -41.51 32.06
CA THR A 21 -6.83 -42.07 32.01
C THR A 21 -7.82 -41.28 31.13
N SER A 22 -8.98 -41.88 30.81
CA SER A 22 -10.13 -41.22 30.19
C SER A 22 -11.21 -40.84 31.23
N ARG A 23 -11.97 -39.75 30.99
CA ARG A 23 -13.27 -39.55 31.65
C ARG A 23 -14.22 -38.63 30.87
N GLN A 24 -15.26 -39.20 30.27
CA GLN A 24 -16.48 -38.43 29.96
C GLN A 24 -17.20 -38.04 31.26
N ARG A 25 -17.91 -36.90 31.25
CA ARG A 25 -19.12 -36.70 32.05
C ARG A 25 -20.24 -36.15 31.16
N ARG A 26 -21.47 -36.57 31.43
CA ARG A 26 -22.70 -36.14 30.72
C ARG A 26 -23.55 -35.23 31.61
N THR A 27 -24.49 -34.52 30.98
CA THR A 27 -25.68 -33.85 31.58
C THR A 27 -25.41 -32.61 32.46
N ARG A 28 -26.35 -31.68 32.68
CA ARG A 28 -27.81 -31.65 32.40
C ARG A 28 -28.28 -30.40 31.62
N LYS A 29 -29.50 -30.46 31.08
CA LYS A 29 -30.28 -29.31 30.56
C LYS A 29 -30.85 -28.44 31.70
N LEU A 30 -31.18 -27.18 31.38
CA LEU A 30 -32.36 -26.35 31.75
C LEU A 30 -32.17 -25.02 30.96
N LEU A 31 -33.09 -24.37 30.21
CA LEU A 31 -34.51 -23.97 30.39
C LEU A 31 -34.72 -23.03 31.60
N SER A 32 -35.38 -21.86 31.50
CA SER A 32 -35.98 -21.12 30.36
C SER A 32 -35.54 -19.62 30.41
N ILE A 33 -36.22 -18.49 30.07
CA ILE A 33 -37.61 -18.04 29.80
C ILE A 33 -37.60 -17.06 28.59
N TRP A 34 -38.77 -16.65 28.09
CA TRP A 34 -39.05 -15.76 26.94
C TRP A 34 -39.26 -14.28 27.31
N TRP A 35 -38.82 -13.32 26.45
CA TRP A 35 -39.63 -12.22 25.85
C TRP A 35 -38.75 -11.37 24.91
N GLY A 36 -39.19 -10.74 23.81
CA GLY A 36 -40.49 -10.85 23.12
C GLY A 36 -41.00 -9.54 22.48
N ARG A 37 -40.42 -9.08 21.36
CA ARG A 37 -41.11 -8.19 20.39
C ARG A 37 -40.36 -8.02 19.08
N GLN A 38 -40.99 -8.42 17.97
CA GLN A 38 -40.71 -7.88 16.64
C GLN A 38 -41.56 -6.62 16.41
N TYR A 39 -41.10 -5.74 15.52
CA TYR A 39 -41.92 -4.69 14.92
C TYR A 39 -42.17 -5.05 13.45
N GLU A 40 -43.36 -5.54 13.14
CA GLU A 40 -43.90 -5.50 11.77
C GLU A 40 -44.83 -4.30 11.64
N ALA A 41 -44.62 -3.48 10.63
CA ALA A 41 -45.43 -2.29 10.35
C ALA A 41 -46.58 -2.64 9.40
N SER A 42 -47.78 -2.83 9.93
CA SER A 42 -48.97 -3.16 9.13
C SER A 42 -49.48 -1.96 8.33
N ILE A 43 -49.59 -2.09 7.01
CA ILE A 43 -50.26 -1.11 6.15
C ILE A 43 -51.79 -1.37 6.22
N PRO A 44 -52.63 -0.38 6.57
CA PRO A 44 -54.07 -0.58 6.72
C PRO A 44 -54.79 -0.65 5.36
N ALA A 45 -55.75 -1.57 5.23
CA ALA A 45 -56.60 -1.68 4.05
C ALA A 45 -57.82 -0.74 4.13
N ALA A 46 -58.13 -0.06 3.03
CA ALA A 46 -59.34 0.76 2.90
C ALA A 46 -60.59 -0.10 2.66
N ARG A 47 -61.75 0.33 3.19
CA ARG A 47 -63.06 -0.30 2.95
C ARG A 47 -63.96 0.56 2.04
N SER A 48 -64.95 -0.10 1.42
CA SER A 48 -65.69 0.38 0.24
C SER A 48 -66.97 1.16 0.53
N ILE A 49 -67.30 2.09 -0.39
CA ILE A 49 -68.61 2.70 -0.68
C ILE A 49 -68.46 3.40 -2.07
N ALA A 50 -69.41 3.41 -3.03
CA ALA A 50 -70.74 2.78 -3.12
C ALA A 50 -71.11 2.43 -4.61
N ARG A 51 -72.39 2.59 -4.99
CA ARG A 51 -73.00 2.42 -6.33
C ARG A 51 -73.18 3.82 -7.01
N MET A 52 -73.44 4.05 -8.30
CA MET A 52 -73.55 3.35 -9.61
C MET A 52 -73.76 4.45 -10.71
N PRO A 53 -73.91 4.19 -12.04
CA PRO A 53 -73.76 2.98 -12.86
C PRO A 53 -72.72 3.15 -14.01
N SER A 54 -72.82 2.36 -15.08
CA SER A 54 -71.89 2.31 -16.23
C SER A 54 -72.23 3.26 -17.38
N LEU A 55 -71.23 3.94 -17.96
CA LEU A 55 -70.85 3.88 -19.40
C LEU A 55 -69.88 5.02 -19.79
N LEU A 56 -68.64 4.67 -20.18
CA LEU A 56 -67.98 5.17 -21.40
C LEU A 56 -66.61 4.51 -21.58
N LYS A 57 -66.21 4.29 -22.84
CA LYS A 57 -64.86 3.82 -23.22
C LYS A 57 -63.94 5.04 -23.31
N ASN A 58 -62.70 4.92 -22.84
CA ASN A 58 -61.55 5.59 -23.48
C ASN A 58 -60.22 5.02 -23.01
N LEU A 59 -59.19 5.19 -23.84
CA LEU A 59 -57.81 4.81 -23.51
C LEU A 59 -57.28 5.64 -22.34
N VAL A 60 -56.63 4.98 -21.38
CA VAL A 60 -55.62 5.60 -20.52
C VAL A 60 -54.33 4.83 -20.73
N LEU A 61 -53.27 5.56 -21.12
CA LEU A 61 -51.95 4.98 -21.33
C LEU A 61 -51.41 4.41 -20.01
N TRP A 62 -51.03 3.14 -20.00
CA TRP A 62 -50.09 2.63 -19.00
C TRP A 62 -48.72 3.23 -19.30
N ALA A 63 -48.47 4.44 -18.78
CA ALA A 63 -47.15 5.03 -18.75
C ALA A 63 -46.26 4.12 -17.90
N VAL A 64 -45.45 3.28 -18.57
CA VAL A 64 -44.43 2.47 -17.90
C VAL A 64 -43.38 3.44 -17.35
N CYS A 65 -43.58 3.85 -16.11
CA CYS A 65 -42.57 4.53 -15.32
C CYS A 65 -41.49 3.51 -15.00
N VAL A 66 -40.63 3.23 -15.98
CA VAL A 66 -39.30 2.67 -15.74
C VAL A 66 -38.69 3.63 -14.73
N PRO A 67 -38.33 3.17 -13.51
CA PRO A 67 -37.60 4.02 -12.61
C PRO A 67 -36.30 4.34 -13.34
N LEU A 68 -36.11 5.61 -13.71
CA LEU A 68 -34.84 6.11 -14.19
C LEU A 68 -33.91 6.13 -12.97
N ALA A 69 -33.44 4.93 -12.60
CA ALA A 69 -32.38 4.73 -11.64
C ALA A 69 -31.20 5.52 -12.21
N ALA A 70 -31.03 6.73 -11.67
CA ALA A 70 -30.03 7.65 -12.16
C ALA A 70 -28.71 6.89 -12.12
N LEU A 71 -28.10 6.69 -13.28
CA LEU A 71 -26.73 6.22 -13.36
C LEU A 71 -25.90 7.29 -12.67
N ALA A 72 -25.62 7.05 -11.40
CA ALA A 72 -24.64 7.79 -10.63
C ALA A 72 -23.31 7.50 -11.31
N GLN A 73 -23.01 8.29 -12.35
CA GLN A 73 -21.71 8.29 -13.01
C GLN A 73 -20.73 8.69 -11.92
N GLY A 74 -20.06 7.69 -11.35
CA GLY A 74 -19.07 7.88 -10.31
C GLY A 74 -18.03 8.85 -10.86
N GLY A 75 -17.98 10.05 -10.28
CA GLY A 75 -17.21 11.16 -10.85
C GLY A 75 -15.76 10.74 -11.12
N ALA A 76 -15.22 11.22 -12.24
CA ALA A 76 -13.85 10.90 -12.65
C ALA A 76 -12.88 11.12 -11.47
N PRO A 77 -11.95 10.20 -11.22
CA PRO A 77 -11.11 10.24 -10.04
C PRO A 77 -10.27 11.53 -10.04
N THR A 78 -10.21 12.19 -8.89
CA THR A 78 -9.41 13.41 -8.73
C THR A 78 -7.93 13.05 -8.57
N PRO A 79 -7.05 13.46 -9.49
CA PRO A 79 -5.62 13.17 -9.39
C PRO A 79 -4.89 14.17 -8.48
N SER A 80 -3.85 13.65 -7.82
CA SER A 80 -2.87 14.42 -7.06
C SER A 80 -1.50 13.75 -7.20
N PRO A 81 -0.38 14.50 -7.25
CA PRO A 81 -0.29 15.96 -7.26
C PRO A 81 -0.71 16.56 -8.62
N HIS A 82 -1.02 17.86 -8.59
CA HIS A 82 -1.32 18.69 -9.75
C HIS A 82 -0.70 20.09 -9.55
N GLY A 83 -0.52 20.85 -10.63
CA GLY A 83 0.15 22.16 -10.56
C GLY A 83 1.68 22.04 -10.57
N ALA A 84 2.38 22.87 -9.79
CA ALA A 84 3.83 23.02 -9.83
C ALA A 84 4.45 23.14 -8.42
N GLY A 85 5.77 23.01 -8.32
CA GLY A 85 6.49 23.10 -7.04
C GLY A 85 6.44 21.82 -6.20
N ILE A 86 6.14 20.69 -6.84
CA ILE A 86 5.99 19.37 -6.21
C ILE A 86 7.37 18.75 -5.92
N SER A 87 7.55 18.02 -4.82
CA SER A 87 8.82 17.30 -4.59
C SER A 87 8.96 16.11 -5.55
N PRO A 88 10.14 15.81 -6.13
CA PRO A 88 10.30 14.66 -7.03
C PRO A 88 10.07 13.30 -6.37
N ASP A 89 10.24 13.17 -5.05
CA ASP A 89 9.94 11.93 -4.31
C ASP A 89 8.45 11.75 -3.98
N THR A 90 7.56 12.53 -4.59
CA THR A 90 6.11 12.48 -4.37
C THR A 90 5.50 11.13 -4.77
N GLN A 91 4.58 10.65 -3.93
CA GLN A 91 3.66 9.58 -4.30
C GLN A 91 2.52 10.16 -5.15
N LEU A 92 2.07 9.39 -6.15
CA LEU A 92 0.94 9.76 -6.99
C LEU A 92 -0.35 9.21 -6.34
N SER A 93 -1.50 9.84 -6.54
CA SER A 93 -2.76 9.33 -5.99
C SER A 93 -4.00 9.73 -6.79
N LEU A 94 -5.02 8.87 -6.70
CA LEU A 94 -6.32 9.03 -7.33
C LEU A 94 -7.41 8.84 -6.29
N ARG A 95 -8.24 9.86 -6.08
CA ARG A 95 -9.40 9.82 -5.18
C ARG A 95 -10.69 9.55 -5.97
N PHE A 96 -11.41 8.51 -5.58
CA PHE A 96 -12.64 8.05 -6.20
C PHE A 96 -13.88 8.32 -5.31
N ALA A 97 -15.08 8.21 -5.88
CA ALA A 97 -16.35 8.32 -5.14
C ALA A 97 -16.62 7.10 -4.23
N SER A 98 -16.06 5.94 -4.57
CA SER A 98 -16.10 4.67 -3.83
C SER A 98 -14.72 4.00 -3.86
N PRO A 99 -14.45 2.93 -3.08
CA PRO A 99 -13.18 2.22 -3.16
C PRO A 99 -12.94 1.63 -4.57
N PRO A 100 -11.83 1.97 -5.25
CA PRO A 100 -11.52 1.43 -6.58
C PRO A 100 -10.97 0.00 -6.49
N THR A 101 -11.15 -0.77 -7.56
CA THR A 101 -10.56 -2.11 -7.70
C THR A 101 -9.26 -2.02 -8.50
N VAL A 102 -8.15 -2.52 -7.95
CA VAL A 102 -6.90 -2.72 -8.69
C VAL A 102 -7.05 -3.94 -9.59
N GLY A 103 -6.80 -3.79 -10.89
CA GLY A 103 -6.80 -4.89 -11.85
C GLY A 103 -5.42 -5.57 -11.97
N SER A 104 -5.32 -6.49 -12.93
CA SER A 104 -4.14 -7.35 -13.15
C SER A 104 -3.55 -7.22 -14.55
N ALA A 105 -3.73 -6.07 -15.20
CA ALA A 105 -3.27 -5.78 -16.55
C ALA A 105 -3.29 -4.26 -16.81
N GLY A 106 -2.64 -3.84 -17.89
CA GLY A 106 -2.53 -2.42 -18.26
C GLY A 106 -1.41 -1.71 -17.51
N LEU A 107 -1.08 -0.52 -17.99
CA LEU A 107 0.15 0.18 -17.62
C LEU A 107 -0.17 1.51 -16.93
N ILE A 108 0.62 1.84 -15.91
CA ILE A 108 0.84 3.22 -15.49
C ILE A 108 2.12 3.67 -16.16
N ARG A 109 2.12 4.84 -16.81
CA ARG A 109 3.36 5.45 -17.34
C ARG A 109 3.52 6.86 -16.81
N ILE A 110 4.77 7.24 -16.56
CA ILE A 110 5.14 8.63 -16.34
C ILE A 110 6.01 9.04 -17.52
N HIS A 111 5.62 10.12 -18.20
CA HIS A 111 6.35 10.71 -19.31
C HIS A 111 6.89 12.08 -18.92
N ASP A 112 8.09 12.42 -19.39
CA ASP A 112 8.52 13.82 -19.49
C ASP A 112 7.53 14.56 -20.42
N ALA A 113 6.91 15.64 -19.93
CA ALA A 113 5.82 16.31 -20.61
C ALA A 113 6.28 17.35 -21.64
N ASP A 114 7.59 17.61 -21.75
CA ASP A 114 8.17 18.52 -22.75
C ASP A 114 8.66 17.77 -24.00
N ASN A 115 9.13 16.52 -23.85
CA ASN A 115 9.62 15.70 -24.98
C ASN A 115 8.91 14.35 -25.19
N GLY A 116 8.00 13.95 -24.29
CA GLY A 116 7.21 12.72 -24.39
C GLY A 116 7.92 11.42 -24.00
N GLN A 117 9.21 11.46 -23.65
CA GLN A 117 9.99 10.28 -23.25
C GLN A 117 9.36 9.59 -22.04
N VAL A 118 9.36 8.26 -22.05
CA VAL A 118 8.96 7.45 -20.89
C VAL A 118 10.05 7.54 -19.83
N VAL A 119 9.65 7.95 -18.63
CA VAL A 119 10.51 8.12 -17.45
C VAL A 119 10.24 7.02 -16.41
N ASP A 120 9.00 6.55 -16.33
CA ASP A 120 8.64 5.36 -15.55
C ASP A 120 7.53 4.55 -16.23
N THR A 121 7.46 3.25 -15.96
CA THR A 121 6.36 2.35 -16.36
C THR A 121 6.17 1.27 -15.30
N LEU A 122 4.93 1.17 -14.80
CA LEU A 122 4.48 0.15 -13.85
C LEU A 122 3.47 -0.75 -14.59
N ASP A 123 3.84 -1.99 -14.85
CA ASP A 123 3.02 -2.94 -15.61
C ASP A 123 2.23 -3.86 -14.67
N LEU A 124 0.91 -3.72 -14.59
CA LEU A 124 0.07 -4.47 -13.65
C LEU A 124 -0.14 -5.94 -14.03
N SER A 125 0.37 -6.39 -15.19
CA SER A 125 0.51 -7.82 -15.49
C SER A 125 1.70 -8.46 -14.75
N ILE A 126 2.70 -7.68 -14.35
CA ILE A 126 3.84 -8.16 -13.55
C ILE A 126 3.42 -8.24 -12.07
N PRO A 127 3.49 -9.42 -11.42
CA PRO A 127 3.09 -9.57 -10.02
C PRO A 127 3.95 -8.77 -9.05
N ALA A 128 3.35 -8.28 -7.96
CA ALA A 128 4.03 -7.44 -6.97
C ALA A 128 5.04 -8.19 -6.06
N SER A 129 4.92 -9.51 -5.95
CA SER A 129 5.80 -10.39 -5.15
C SER A 129 5.48 -11.87 -5.41
N PRO A 130 6.30 -12.81 -4.91
CA PRO A 130 5.88 -14.21 -4.71
C PRO A 130 4.59 -14.33 -3.87
N ASN A 131 3.96 -15.50 -3.95
CA ASN A 131 2.67 -15.76 -3.32
C ASN A 131 2.80 -15.85 -1.79
N ARG A 132 1.93 -15.15 -1.04
CA ARG A 132 1.86 -15.19 0.43
C ARG A 132 1.66 -16.60 1.03
N ARG A 133 1.26 -17.60 0.23
CA ARG A 133 1.14 -19.00 0.65
C ARG A 133 2.46 -19.79 0.62
N MET A 134 3.50 -19.29 -0.02
CA MET A 134 4.80 -19.96 -0.13
C MET A 134 5.60 -19.86 1.17
N THR A 135 6.39 -20.90 1.45
CA THR A 135 7.48 -20.81 2.43
C THR A 135 8.59 -19.87 1.91
N PRO A 136 9.47 -19.35 2.79
CA PRO A 136 10.58 -18.50 2.35
C PRO A 136 11.56 -19.18 1.38
N ALA A 137 11.63 -20.52 1.39
CA ALA A 137 12.46 -21.28 0.45
C ALA A 137 11.83 -21.34 -0.95
N GLU A 138 10.54 -21.69 -1.03
CA GLU A 138 9.78 -21.70 -2.28
C GLU A 138 9.72 -20.30 -2.91
N ALA A 139 9.45 -19.26 -2.11
CA ALA A 139 9.47 -17.87 -2.58
C ALA A 139 10.84 -17.41 -3.08
N THR A 140 11.94 -17.97 -2.55
CA THR A 140 13.30 -17.70 -3.05
C THR A 140 13.57 -18.43 -4.38
N ALA A 141 13.00 -19.62 -4.59
CA ALA A 141 13.11 -20.34 -5.86
C ALA A 141 12.22 -19.71 -6.96
N ASP A 142 11.00 -19.28 -6.63
CA ASP A 142 10.09 -18.58 -7.53
C ASP A 142 10.71 -17.24 -7.99
N ALA A 143 11.27 -16.46 -7.06
CA ALA A 143 12.01 -15.23 -7.38
C ALA A 143 13.36 -15.41 -8.10
N ALA A 144 13.77 -16.65 -8.40
CA ALA A 144 14.87 -16.94 -9.32
C ALA A 144 14.41 -17.25 -10.75
N GLN A 145 13.10 -17.33 -11.01
CA GLN A 145 12.49 -17.71 -12.29
C GLN A 145 11.40 -16.73 -12.76
N THR A 146 10.70 -16.10 -11.83
CA THR A 146 9.56 -15.21 -12.08
C THR A 146 9.96 -13.74 -11.90
N THR A 147 9.67 -12.90 -12.89
CA THR A 147 9.80 -11.44 -12.77
C THR A 147 8.70 -10.88 -11.89
N TYR A 148 9.08 -10.06 -10.90
CA TYR A 148 8.16 -9.25 -10.10
C TYR A 148 8.45 -7.76 -10.26
N GLN A 149 7.50 -6.93 -9.82
CA GLN A 149 7.74 -5.50 -9.56
C GLN A 149 8.99 -5.37 -8.68
N SER A 150 9.90 -4.46 -9.03
CA SER A 150 11.19 -4.34 -8.34
C SER A 150 11.68 -2.90 -8.34
N THR A 151 11.96 -2.34 -7.15
CA THR A 151 12.45 -0.97 -7.00
C THR A 151 13.75 -0.92 -6.20
N ARG A 152 14.66 0.00 -6.54
CA ARG A 152 16.03 0.00 -6.02
C ARG A 152 16.22 1.07 -4.94
N ILE A 153 16.39 0.64 -3.69
CA ILE A 153 16.54 1.51 -2.52
C ILE A 153 17.87 1.18 -1.83
N ALA A 154 18.71 2.19 -1.60
CA ALA A 154 20.05 2.07 -1.00
C ALA A 154 20.90 0.92 -1.61
N GLY A 155 20.93 0.82 -2.95
CA GLY A 155 21.71 -0.17 -3.68
C GLY A 155 21.16 -1.60 -3.67
N ARG A 156 19.98 -1.84 -3.09
CA ARG A 156 19.28 -3.12 -3.05
C ARG A 156 17.95 -3.05 -3.80
N ASP A 157 17.62 -4.10 -4.53
CA ASP A 157 16.34 -4.25 -5.22
C ASP A 157 15.29 -4.86 -4.28
N TRP A 158 14.05 -4.39 -4.40
CA TRP A 158 12.93 -4.68 -3.51
C TRP A 158 11.64 -4.95 -4.29
N HIS A 159 11.00 -6.07 -4.01
CA HIS A 159 9.61 -6.28 -4.39
C HIS A 159 8.72 -5.25 -3.67
N PHE A 160 7.83 -4.63 -4.43
CA PHE A 160 6.98 -3.52 -3.98
C PHE A 160 5.61 -3.55 -4.68
N ARG A 161 4.66 -2.75 -4.17
CA ARG A 161 3.32 -2.63 -4.74
C ARG A 161 3.22 -1.30 -5.50
N PRO A 162 3.11 -1.30 -6.85
CA PRO A 162 2.97 -0.08 -7.62
C PRO A 162 1.66 0.66 -7.33
N VAL A 163 0.64 -0.05 -6.80
CA VAL A 163 -0.65 0.51 -6.39
C VAL A 163 -1.06 -0.06 -5.02
N ILE A 164 -1.49 0.80 -4.10
CA ILE A 164 -2.12 0.40 -2.83
C ILE A 164 -3.41 1.21 -2.64
N VAL A 165 -4.52 0.53 -2.36
CA VAL A 165 -5.83 1.15 -2.13
C VAL A 165 -6.12 1.25 -0.63
N ARG A 166 -6.46 2.45 -0.18
CA ARG A 166 -6.82 2.79 1.21
C ARG A 166 -8.18 3.49 1.21
N GLY A 167 -9.25 2.72 1.31
CA GLY A 167 -10.63 3.21 1.14
C GLY A 167 -10.84 3.77 -0.27
N ASN A 168 -11.29 5.02 -0.36
CA ASN A 168 -11.57 5.71 -1.63
C ASN A 168 -10.32 6.26 -2.36
N VAL A 169 -9.10 6.00 -1.87
CA VAL A 169 -7.87 6.49 -2.50
C VAL A 169 -7.03 5.32 -2.97
N ALA A 170 -6.62 5.35 -4.24
CA ALA A 170 -5.52 4.55 -4.76
C ALA A 170 -4.25 5.40 -4.74
N THR A 171 -3.25 5.01 -3.96
CA THR A 171 -1.89 5.56 -4.02
C THR A 171 -1.09 4.75 -5.03
N ILE A 172 -0.44 5.44 -5.95
CA ILE A 172 0.46 4.91 -6.97
C ILE A 172 1.89 5.27 -6.54
N TYR A 173 2.76 4.26 -6.53
CA TYR A 173 4.16 4.37 -6.14
C TYR A 173 5.02 4.24 -7.41
N PRO A 174 5.63 5.33 -7.90
CA PRO A 174 6.67 5.26 -8.93
C PRO A 174 7.87 4.42 -8.43
N HIS A 175 8.73 3.98 -9.35
CA HIS A 175 10.03 3.44 -8.93
C HIS A 175 10.86 4.53 -8.20
N HIS A 176 11.62 4.14 -7.18
CA HIS A 176 12.37 5.06 -6.34
C HIS A 176 13.35 5.92 -7.14
N GLY A 177 13.26 7.24 -6.96
CA GLY A 177 14.20 8.21 -7.55
C GLY A 177 14.05 8.50 -9.05
N VAL A 178 13.00 8.01 -9.75
CA VAL A 178 12.85 8.22 -11.21
C VAL A 178 12.48 9.65 -11.62
N LEU A 179 11.91 10.45 -10.71
CA LEU A 179 11.56 11.84 -11.00
C LEU A 179 12.68 12.79 -10.59
N GLY A 180 12.92 13.80 -11.42
CA GLY A 180 13.94 14.84 -11.21
C GLY A 180 13.34 16.22 -10.90
N TYR A 181 14.20 17.11 -10.41
CA TYR A 181 13.90 18.54 -10.24
C TYR A 181 13.84 19.25 -11.61
N GLY A 182 13.08 20.36 -11.68
CA GLY A 182 12.97 21.20 -12.86
C GLY A 182 12.22 20.56 -14.04
N LYS A 183 11.33 19.59 -13.77
CA LYS A 183 10.65 18.80 -14.80
C LYS A 183 9.14 18.91 -14.73
N ARG A 184 8.49 18.83 -15.89
CA ARG A 184 7.04 18.63 -16.01
C ARG A 184 6.79 17.18 -16.41
N TYR A 185 5.85 16.53 -15.75
CA TYR A 185 5.50 15.13 -15.97
C TYR A 185 4.04 14.99 -16.40
N ARG A 186 3.78 14.02 -17.28
CA ARG A 186 2.44 13.52 -17.61
C ARG A 186 2.33 12.09 -17.09
N VAL A 187 1.33 11.83 -16.26
CA VAL A 187 0.98 10.47 -15.82
C VAL A 187 -0.17 9.98 -16.68
N THR A 188 -0.09 8.73 -17.14
CA THR A 188 -1.21 8.00 -17.75
C THR A 188 -1.46 6.71 -16.98
N VAL A 189 -2.73 6.34 -16.83
CA VAL A 189 -3.19 5.12 -16.16
C VAL A 189 -4.21 4.46 -17.07
N ASP A 190 -3.89 3.26 -17.57
CA ASP A 190 -4.79 2.49 -18.44
C ASP A 190 -6.00 1.94 -17.65
N ALA A 191 -7.15 1.79 -18.30
CA ALA A 191 -8.41 1.36 -17.63
C ALA A 191 -8.36 -0.05 -17.01
N GLY A 192 -7.35 -0.86 -17.37
CA GLY A 192 -7.09 -2.16 -16.73
C GLY A 192 -6.50 -2.05 -15.32
N VAL A 193 -5.86 -0.93 -15.00
CA VAL A 193 -5.10 -0.73 -13.74
C VAL A 193 -6.02 -0.45 -12.56
N LEU A 194 -6.94 0.50 -12.72
CA LEU A 194 -7.86 0.95 -11.66
C LEU A 194 -9.27 1.10 -12.24
N GLN A 195 -10.15 0.16 -11.90
CA GLN A 195 -11.54 0.25 -12.33
C GLN A 195 -12.31 1.25 -11.45
N PRO A 196 -13.16 2.10 -12.06
CA PRO A 196 -13.80 1.91 -13.36
C PRO A 196 -13.22 2.69 -14.57
N THR A 197 -12.05 3.34 -14.50
CA THR A 197 -11.64 4.28 -15.58
C THR A 197 -10.13 4.45 -15.79
N ALA A 198 -9.74 4.69 -17.04
CA ALA A 198 -8.47 5.32 -17.37
C ALA A 198 -8.43 6.78 -16.92
N VAL A 199 -7.24 7.33 -16.71
CA VAL A 199 -7.04 8.75 -16.34
C VAL A 199 -5.66 9.24 -16.79
N SER A 200 -5.54 10.53 -17.06
CA SER A 200 -4.31 11.20 -17.49
C SER A 200 -4.25 12.61 -16.89
N TRP A 201 -3.10 13.01 -16.36
CA TRP A 201 -2.90 14.35 -15.77
C TRP A 201 -1.43 14.79 -15.83
N THR A 202 -1.17 16.03 -15.44
CA THR A 202 0.18 16.61 -15.39
C THR A 202 0.48 17.33 -14.07
N PHE A 203 1.77 17.38 -13.74
CA PHE A 203 2.32 18.21 -12.65
C PHE A 203 3.76 18.64 -12.99
N ALA A 204 4.32 19.57 -12.23
CA ALA A 204 5.72 20.00 -12.34
C ALA A 204 6.45 19.97 -10.99
N THR A 205 7.68 19.50 -10.98
CA THR A 205 8.51 19.42 -9.78
C THR A 205 9.10 20.78 -9.38
N ARG A 206 9.60 20.90 -8.15
CA ARG A 206 10.43 22.05 -7.69
C ARG A 206 11.61 22.24 -8.65
N ALA A 207 12.02 23.49 -8.89
CA ALA A 207 13.09 23.79 -9.85
C ALA A 207 14.48 23.27 -9.42
N ALA A 208 14.72 23.15 -8.11
CA ALA A 208 15.97 22.69 -7.51
C ALA A 208 15.71 21.94 -6.19
N PRO A 209 16.65 21.09 -5.74
CA PRO A 209 16.63 20.53 -4.39
C PRO A 209 16.91 21.59 -3.31
N PRO A 210 16.79 21.24 -2.01
CA PRO A 210 17.35 22.02 -0.92
C PRO A 210 18.86 22.27 -1.08
N PRO A 211 19.44 23.25 -0.36
CA PRO A 211 20.89 23.42 -0.29
C PRO A 211 21.61 22.15 0.18
N ALA A 212 22.72 21.80 -0.48
CA ALA A 212 23.47 20.55 -0.22
C ALA A 212 24.16 20.51 1.16
N ASP A 213 24.31 21.65 1.84
CA ASP A 213 24.86 21.77 3.19
C ASP A 213 23.79 21.92 4.29
N SER A 214 22.50 21.82 3.93
CA SER A 214 21.36 21.89 4.86
C SER A 214 21.49 20.89 6.01
N THR A 215 21.67 21.42 7.23
CA THR A 215 21.69 20.63 8.47
C THR A 215 20.30 20.32 9.02
N ARG A 216 19.24 20.82 8.37
CA ARG A 216 17.84 20.49 8.67
C ARG A 216 17.07 20.32 7.36
N LEU A 217 16.30 19.24 7.26
CA LEU A 217 15.41 18.91 6.15
C LEU A 217 14.02 18.59 6.72
N VAL A 218 12.95 18.92 6.00
CA VAL A 218 11.56 18.66 6.39
C VAL A 218 10.92 17.65 5.45
N VAL A 219 10.48 16.51 6.00
CA VAL A 219 9.65 15.52 5.32
C VAL A 219 8.19 15.78 5.65
N ALA A 220 7.31 15.81 4.65
CA ALA A 220 5.87 15.94 4.83
C ALA A 220 5.08 15.20 3.74
N ALA A 221 4.25 14.23 4.14
CA ALA A 221 3.47 13.38 3.23
C ALA A 221 2.45 14.13 2.34
N ASP A 222 2.14 15.39 2.64
CA ASP A 222 1.30 16.29 1.84
C ASP A 222 2.09 17.08 0.77
N GLY A 223 3.42 16.87 0.68
CA GLY A 223 4.31 17.60 -0.22
C GLY A 223 4.72 19.00 0.26
N SER A 224 4.27 19.43 1.44
CA SER A 224 4.56 20.76 2.00
C SER A 224 5.96 20.91 2.63
N GLY A 225 6.76 19.84 2.61
CA GLY A 225 8.15 19.81 3.04
C GLY A 225 9.14 19.97 1.89
N ASP A 226 10.42 19.82 2.22
CA ASP A 226 11.52 19.64 1.27
C ASP A 226 11.36 18.31 0.50
N PHE A 227 10.90 17.27 1.20
CA PHE A 227 10.69 15.90 0.72
C PHE A 227 9.28 15.41 1.07
N ALA A 228 8.73 14.51 0.26
CA ALA A 228 7.48 13.80 0.53
C ALA A 228 7.69 12.49 1.32
N THR A 229 8.88 11.90 1.22
CA THR A 229 9.25 10.59 1.80
C THR A 229 10.44 10.69 2.75
N VAL A 230 10.55 9.72 3.65
CA VAL A 230 11.68 9.60 4.56
C VAL A 230 12.92 9.11 3.81
N GLN A 231 12.77 8.15 2.89
CA GLN A 231 13.87 7.63 2.09
C GLN A 231 14.47 8.68 1.15
N GLY A 232 13.64 9.52 0.51
CA GLY A 232 14.13 10.62 -0.33
C GLY A 232 15.01 11.61 0.43
N ALA A 233 14.62 11.97 1.66
CA ALA A 233 15.44 12.80 2.54
C ALA A 233 16.71 12.09 3.05
N VAL A 234 16.67 10.77 3.28
CA VAL A 234 17.84 9.97 3.68
C VAL A 234 18.85 9.84 2.53
N ASP A 235 18.40 9.66 1.30
CA ASP A 235 19.27 9.52 0.13
C ASP A 235 19.90 10.85 -0.29
N PHE A 236 19.21 11.98 -0.08
CA PHE A 236 19.78 13.32 -0.33
C PHE A 236 20.98 13.65 0.58
N VAL A 237 21.01 13.14 1.82
CA VAL A 237 22.13 13.40 2.73
C VAL A 237 23.32 12.49 2.39
N PRO A 238 24.54 13.04 2.17
CA PRO A 238 25.75 12.23 1.97
C PRO A 238 26.00 11.26 3.13
N ASP A 239 26.54 10.08 2.84
CA ASP A 239 26.66 8.99 3.83
C ASP A 239 27.51 9.37 5.06
N LYS A 240 28.48 10.28 4.87
CA LYS A 240 29.39 10.78 5.90
C LYS A 240 29.39 12.31 5.88
N PRO A 241 28.31 12.97 6.32
CA PRO A 241 28.19 14.41 6.22
C PRO A 241 29.18 15.08 7.21
N ALA A 242 29.65 16.29 6.89
CA ALA A 242 30.61 16.98 7.75
C ALA A 242 29.97 17.32 9.12
N LYS A 243 28.79 17.94 9.08
CA LYS A 243 27.94 18.29 10.23
C LYS A 243 26.85 17.23 10.42
N ARG A 244 26.25 17.16 11.61
CA ARG A 244 25.06 16.33 11.88
C ARG A 244 23.83 16.94 11.18
N VAL A 245 23.00 16.11 10.55
CA VAL A 245 21.79 16.55 9.83
C VAL A 245 20.52 16.07 10.53
N THR A 246 19.51 16.93 10.64
CA THR A 246 18.19 16.61 11.22
C THR A 246 17.14 16.48 10.12
N ILE A 247 16.68 15.25 9.88
CA ILE A 247 15.50 14.96 9.07
C ILE A 247 14.28 15.07 10.00
N PHE A 248 13.51 16.15 9.86
CA PHE A 248 12.32 16.42 10.66
C PHE A 248 11.07 15.95 9.90
N ILE A 249 10.36 14.96 10.44
CA ILE A 249 9.26 14.26 9.78
C ILE A 249 7.93 14.76 10.34
N ARG A 250 7.13 15.46 9.54
CA ARG A 250 5.79 15.94 9.95
C ARG A 250 4.82 14.78 10.17
N ASN A 251 3.77 15.05 10.96
CA ASN A 251 2.66 14.12 11.19
C ASN A 251 2.15 13.51 9.87
N GLY A 252 2.04 12.19 9.81
CA GLY A 252 1.69 11.48 8.58
C GLY A 252 1.94 9.97 8.66
N VAL A 253 1.43 9.25 7.66
CA VAL A 253 1.69 7.82 7.45
C VAL A 253 2.52 7.69 6.18
N TYR A 254 3.73 7.17 6.33
CA TYR A 254 4.74 7.04 5.29
C TYR A 254 4.87 5.54 4.95
N GLU A 255 4.08 5.10 3.97
CA GLU A 255 3.99 3.68 3.53
C GLU A 255 5.17 3.31 2.61
N GLU A 256 6.39 3.29 3.15
CA GLU A 256 7.66 3.14 2.42
C GLU A 256 8.66 2.19 3.11
N ILE A 257 9.63 1.67 2.34
CA ILE A 257 10.79 0.93 2.86
C ILE A 257 11.96 1.90 3.02
N VAL A 258 12.46 2.06 4.25
CA VAL A 258 13.56 2.99 4.56
C VAL A 258 14.84 2.25 4.91
N SER A 259 15.96 2.71 4.36
CA SER A 259 17.30 2.15 4.50
C SER A 259 18.33 3.24 4.81
N LEU A 260 18.87 3.24 6.03
CA LEU A 260 19.98 4.10 6.44
C LEU A 260 21.32 3.36 6.29
N ALA A 261 21.46 2.52 5.26
CA ALA A 261 22.66 1.71 5.02
C ALA A 261 23.89 2.60 4.82
N GLY A 262 24.94 2.40 5.62
CA GLY A 262 26.20 3.17 5.59
C GLY A 262 26.09 4.65 6.00
N LYS A 263 24.89 5.17 6.29
CA LYS A 263 24.66 6.56 6.67
C LYS A 263 25.21 6.88 8.05
N SER A 264 25.55 8.15 8.29
CA SER A 264 26.04 8.60 9.60
C SER A 264 25.64 10.02 9.98
N LYS A 265 25.68 10.32 11.29
CA LYS A 265 25.35 11.63 11.88
C LYS A 265 23.96 12.15 11.48
N LEU A 266 22.95 11.29 11.53
CA LEU A 266 21.55 11.67 11.23
C LEU A 266 20.70 11.66 12.50
N ILE A 267 19.91 12.72 12.70
CA ILE A 267 18.76 12.70 13.59
C ILE A 267 17.51 12.56 12.72
N LEU A 268 16.77 11.46 12.86
CA LEU A 268 15.40 11.37 12.39
C LEU A 268 14.50 11.78 13.56
N ARG A 269 13.79 12.89 13.41
CA ARG A 269 12.90 13.43 14.44
C ARG A 269 11.47 13.55 13.92
N GLY A 270 10.57 12.74 14.47
CA GLY A 270 9.14 12.92 14.24
C GLY A 270 8.62 14.19 14.91
N GLU A 271 7.62 14.84 14.32
CA GLU A 271 6.88 15.95 14.92
C GLU A 271 6.11 15.52 16.18
N HIS A 272 5.55 14.31 16.18
CA HIS A 272 4.83 13.75 17.32
C HIS A 272 4.87 12.22 17.31
N ARG A 273 5.26 11.61 18.44
CA ARG A 273 5.47 10.16 18.64
C ARG A 273 4.39 9.29 17.99
N ASP A 274 3.13 9.58 18.28
CA ASP A 274 2.01 8.69 17.91
C ASP A 274 1.33 9.06 16.57
N LYS A 275 1.80 10.12 15.90
CA LYS A 275 1.23 10.65 14.64
C LYS A 275 2.20 10.56 13.45
N VAL A 276 3.46 10.23 13.68
CA VAL A 276 4.45 9.92 12.64
C VAL A 276 4.60 8.41 12.58
N GLN A 277 4.10 7.80 11.50
CA GLN A 277 4.18 6.36 11.29
C GLN A 277 4.94 6.08 10.00
N VAL A 278 6.06 5.38 10.08
CA VAL A 278 6.94 5.07 8.94
C VAL A 278 7.11 3.57 8.83
N GLY A 279 6.85 3.02 7.64
CA GLY A 279 7.05 1.61 7.35
C GLY A 279 6.03 1.04 6.37
N TYR A 280 6.25 -0.20 5.97
CA TYR A 280 5.62 -0.81 4.80
C TYR A 280 5.33 -2.29 5.04
N ALA A 281 4.35 -2.85 4.33
CA ALA A 281 3.90 -4.23 4.47
C ALA A 281 4.88 -5.26 3.85
N ASN A 282 6.07 -5.38 4.45
CA ASN A 282 7.15 -6.30 4.06
C ASN A 282 7.22 -7.56 4.96
N ASN A 283 7.69 -8.69 4.41
CA ASN A 283 7.96 -9.96 5.10
C ASN A 283 8.70 -10.95 4.17
N SER A 284 9.19 -12.09 4.69
CA SER A 284 10.00 -13.05 3.92
C SER A 284 9.36 -13.71 2.69
N ALA A 285 8.03 -13.68 2.54
CA ALA A 285 7.34 -14.19 1.34
C ALA A 285 7.06 -13.05 0.34
N PHE A 286 7.02 -11.80 0.82
CA PHE A 286 6.89 -10.62 -0.03
C PHE A 286 8.26 -10.18 -0.60
N ASN A 287 9.31 -10.21 0.23
CA ASN A 287 10.70 -10.09 -0.18
C ASN A 287 11.50 -11.31 0.35
N PRO A 288 11.82 -12.30 -0.51
CA PRO A 288 12.63 -13.45 -0.16
C PRO A 288 14.13 -13.11 -0.02
N GLY A 289 14.95 -14.10 0.34
CA GLY A 289 16.35 -13.91 0.72
C GLY A 289 16.51 -13.38 2.15
N GLY A 290 17.20 -14.15 3.01
CA GLY A 290 17.05 -14.11 4.47
C GLY A 290 17.31 -12.80 5.25
N ARG A 291 17.78 -11.72 4.59
CA ARG A 291 17.94 -10.38 5.20
C ARG A 291 16.87 -9.36 4.75
N ALA A 292 16.03 -9.64 3.76
CA ALA A 292 15.12 -8.66 3.14
C ALA A 292 13.76 -8.46 3.86
N ARG A 293 13.72 -8.58 5.19
CA ARG A 293 12.48 -8.61 5.98
C ARG A 293 12.02 -7.26 6.54
N TRP A 294 12.89 -6.26 6.52
CA TRP A 294 12.67 -4.97 7.19
C TRP A 294 11.87 -4.00 6.33
N ALA A 295 11.11 -3.13 6.99
CA ALA A 295 10.54 -1.91 6.39
C ALA A 295 11.30 -0.65 6.80
N PHE A 296 12.13 -0.73 7.84
CA PHE A 296 13.04 0.32 8.27
C PHE A 296 14.32 -0.38 8.75
N SER A 297 15.50 0.06 8.31
CA SER A 297 16.76 -0.47 8.82
C SER A 297 17.87 0.56 8.91
N ILE A 298 18.81 0.28 9.81
CA ILE A 298 20.11 0.92 9.93
C ILE A 298 21.13 -0.22 9.83
N VAL A 299 21.92 -0.24 8.77
CA VAL A 299 22.93 -1.28 8.49
C VAL A 299 24.26 -0.57 8.33
N ASP A 300 25.28 -0.96 9.10
CA ASP A 300 26.61 -0.35 9.11
C ASP A 300 26.63 1.19 9.37
N GLY A 301 25.52 1.73 9.90
CA GLY A 301 25.34 3.16 10.19
C GLY A 301 25.91 3.59 11.55
N GLN A 302 26.28 4.87 11.67
CA GLN A 302 27.02 5.41 12.83
C GLN A 302 26.46 6.77 13.29
N ASP A 303 26.38 7.03 14.59
CA ASP A 303 25.80 8.29 15.12
C ASP A 303 24.38 8.59 14.55
N ILE A 304 23.50 7.57 14.57
CA ILE A 304 22.10 7.69 14.14
C ILE A 304 21.20 7.80 15.38
N GLN A 305 20.39 8.86 15.43
CA GLN A 305 19.43 9.12 16.50
C GLN A 305 18.00 9.07 15.94
N LEU A 306 17.13 8.28 16.58
CA LEU A 306 15.67 8.33 16.36
C LEU A 306 15.03 9.07 17.53
N SER A 307 14.07 9.96 17.26
CA SER A 307 13.45 10.81 18.29
C SER A 307 12.07 11.35 17.88
N SER A 308 11.35 11.91 18.85
CA SER A 308 10.14 12.72 18.67
C SER A 308 10.14 13.86 19.69
#